data_AF-B4UD29-F1
#
_entry.id   AF-B4UD29-F1
#
_cell.length_a   1.000
_cell.length_b   1.000
_cell.length_c   1.000
_cell.angle_alpha   90.00
_cell.angle_beta   90.00
_cell.angle_gamma   90.00
#
_symmetry.space_group_name_H-M   'P 1'
#
loop_
_entity.id
_entity.type
_entity.pdbx_description
1 polymer ?
#
loop_
_entity_poly.entity_id
_entity_poly.type
_entity_poly.pdbx_seq_one_letter_code
_entity_poly.pdbx_strand_id
1 'polypeptide(L)'
;MPSSRPGPDWLRHPVSLAGAALATVSGVLVVVLFAASLLGLEGGPYLGILAYLLLPGLLVAGLILVPAGAALERRRRVRLAARGAPEPPLPVMDLNQPRTRRRLLVFLGLTTVNLLLLGIASYKGLEVMDSPAFCGSCHSVMDPEASAHRRSAHARVACVECHIGPGASWFVKSKLSGAWQVVSVALDLYPRPIPTPVQNLRPARDTCEQCHWPTKLVGDRLKVITRHADDAGSTPLRTVLVVHVGGAQGLGARTRGIHWHVDPGVRIRYLADEKRETIGTVELTGPDGARATFRSKAPAGEARWREMDCVDCHNRPTHVYRSPEDEVDAALAAGRIDAAALPFARREALKALRAGYPSHEAARAGIAAALGAFYAGPEGDGAPREAVERAASELGDAWARNVWPSMRIAWGTYPSLLGHEAAPGCFRCHDGDHETEDGRAIRADCDLCHEILAQDEKDPAVLKLLAP
;
A
#
# COMPACT_ATOMS: atom_id res chain seq x y z
N MET A 1 67.16 21.12 -24.77
CA MET A 1 66.13 20.06 -24.96
C MET A 1 65.26 20.05 -23.72
N PRO A 2 63.97 20.42 -23.79
CA PRO A 2 63.09 20.27 -22.65
C PRO A 2 62.68 18.80 -22.55
N SER A 3 63.11 18.14 -21.49
CA SER A 3 62.58 16.84 -21.09
C SER A 3 61.12 17.02 -20.67
N SER A 4 60.19 16.81 -21.60
CA SER A 4 58.79 16.62 -21.24
C SER A 4 58.71 15.29 -20.50
N ARG A 5 58.68 15.36 -19.16
CA ARG A 5 58.18 14.25 -18.34
C ARG A 5 56.86 13.80 -18.99
N PRO A 6 56.67 12.53 -19.34
CA PRO A 6 55.38 12.10 -19.88
C PRO A 6 54.33 12.42 -18.82
N GLY A 7 53.48 13.39 -19.14
CA GLY A 7 52.34 13.76 -18.31
C GLY A 7 51.52 12.50 -18.02
N PRO A 8 50.84 12.43 -16.88
CA PRO A 8 50.30 11.19 -16.39
C PRO A 8 49.33 10.59 -17.43
N ASP A 9 49.70 9.43 -17.96
CA ASP A 9 49.32 8.93 -19.29
C ASP A 9 47.95 8.21 -19.30
N TRP A 10 47.13 8.46 -18.27
CA TRP A 10 45.90 7.72 -17.95
C TRP A 10 44.71 8.10 -18.84
N LEU A 11 44.75 9.25 -19.53
CA LEU A 11 43.66 9.76 -20.39
C LEU A 11 43.82 9.48 -21.89
N ARG A 12 44.88 8.78 -22.32
CA ARG A 12 45.12 8.55 -23.75
C ARG A 12 44.12 7.60 -24.40
N HIS A 13 43.46 6.75 -23.64
CA HIS A 13 42.44 5.85 -24.17
C HIS A 13 41.10 6.58 -24.30
N PRO A 14 40.35 6.41 -25.42
CA PRO A 14 39.01 6.98 -25.57
C PRO A 14 38.06 6.63 -24.42
N VAL A 15 38.20 5.43 -23.86
CA VAL A 15 37.43 4.97 -22.68
C VAL A 15 37.79 5.77 -21.42
N SER A 16 39.07 6.09 -21.21
CA SER A 16 39.48 6.92 -20.08
C SER A 16 38.97 8.35 -20.23
N LEU A 17 39.02 8.88 -21.46
CA LEU A 17 38.55 10.22 -21.77
C LEU A 17 37.03 10.35 -21.59
N ALA A 18 36.28 9.36 -22.08
CA ALA A 18 34.84 9.26 -21.87
C ALA A 18 34.49 9.10 -20.38
N GLY A 19 35.25 8.27 -19.66
CA GLY A 19 35.11 8.10 -18.21
C GLY A 19 35.33 9.39 -17.43
N ALA A 20 36.38 10.14 -17.76
CA ALA A 20 36.69 11.43 -17.13
C ALA A 20 35.64 12.50 -17.44
N ALA A 21 35.14 12.55 -18.68
CA ALA A 21 34.05 13.45 -19.08
C ALA A 21 32.76 13.11 -18.31
N LEU A 22 32.39 11.83 -18.24
CA LEU A 22 31.22 11.35 -17.50
C LEU A 22 31.33 11.69 -16.01
N ALA A 23 32.46 11.37 -15.38
CA ALA A 23 32.70 11.66 -13.97
C ALA A 23 32.63 13.16 -13.67
N THR A 24 33.24 14.00 -14.52
CA THR A 24 33.25 15.46 -14.32
C THR A 24 31.85 16.05 -14.47
N VAL A 25 31.13 15.70 -15.54
CA VAL A 25 29.76 16.20 -15.79
C VAL A 25 28.82 15.75 -14.69
N SER A 26 28.82 14.45 -14.34
CA SER A 26 27.99 13.93 -13.26
C SER A 26 28.34 14.54 -11.90
N GLY A 27 29.63 14.69 -11.59
CA GLY A 27 30.08 15.31 -10.33
C GLY A 27 29.65 16.77 -10.20
N VAL A 28 29.79 17.57 -11.27
CA VAL A 28 29.32 18.97 -11.28
C VAL A 28 27.80 19.04 -11.10
N LEU A 29 27.05 18.20 -11.82
CA LEU A 29 25.58 18.16 -11.69
C LEU A 29 25.13 17.74 -10.29
N VAL A 30 25.80 16.78 -9.66
CA VAL A 30 25.53 16.40 -8.25
C VAL A 30 25.75 17.59 -7.33
N VAL A 31 26.87 18.30 -7.45
CA VAL A 31 27.18 19.47 -6.62
C VAL A 31 26.15 20.57 -6.82
N VAL A 32 25.76 20.86 -8.07
CA VAL A 32 24.76 21.88 -8.39
C VAL A 32 23.39 21.52 -7.82
N LEU A 33 22.93 20.28 -8.00
CA LEU A 33 21.64 19.84 -7.47
C LEU A 33 21.63 19.79 -5.94
N PHE A 34 22.75 19.40 -5.32
CA PHE A 34 22.92 19.44 -3.88
C PHE A 34 22.87 20.88 -3.35
N ALA A 35 23.57 21.81 -4.01
CA ALA A 35 23.51 23.23 -3.66
C ALA A 35 22.10 23.81 -3.86
N ALA A 36 21.39 23.45 -4.93
CA ALA A 36 20.01 23.85 -5.16
C ALA A 36 19.06 23.33 -4.06
N SER A 37 19.28 22.10 -3.60
CA SER A 37 18.52 21.53 -2.47
C SER A 37 18.75 22.29 -1.16
N LEU A 38 19.99 22.71 -0.86
CA LEU A 38 20.28 23.55 0.31
C LEU A 38 19.62 24.94 0.24
N LEU A 39 19.34 25.43 -0.96
CA LEU A 39 18.65 26.70 -1.21
C LEU A 39 17.11 26.57 -1.18
N GLY A 40 16.57 25.38 -0.88
CA GLY A 40 15.14 25.14 -0.79
C GLY A 40 14.43 25.00 -2.14
N LEU A 41 15.17 24.77 -3.24
CA LEU A 41 14.58 24.46 -4.54
C LEU A 41 14.10 23.00 -4.54
N GLU A 42 12.85 22.79 -4.15
CA GLU A 42 12.19 21.49 -4.22
C GLU A 42 11.81 21.16 -5.67
N GLY A 43 12.27 20.01 -6.17
CA GLY A 43 11.88 19.49 -7.47
C GLY A 43 10.78 18.43 -7.36
N GLY A 44 10.31 17.96 -8.52
CA GLY A 44 9.32 16.89 -8.60
C GLY A 44 9.77 15.58 -7.93
N PRO A 45 8.85 14.61 -7.75
CA PRO A 45 9.06 13.41 -6.94
C PRO A 45 10.26 12.54 -7.35
N TYR A 46 10.70 12.65 -8.61
CA TYR A 46 11.83 11.90 -9.16
C TYR A 46 13.17 12.65 -9.12
N LEU A 47 13.21 13.93 -8.71
CA LEU A 47 14.45 14.71 -8.66
C LEU A 47 15.44 14.08 -7.68
N GLY A 48 14.96 13.54 -6.56
CA GLY A 48 15.77 12.80 -5.60
C GLY A 48 16.45 11.57 -6.21
N ILE A 49 15.80 10.87 -7.14
CA ILE A 49 16.40 9.72 -7.84
C ILE A 49 17.55 10.19 -8.73
N LEU A 50 17.32 11.27 -9.49
CA LEU A 50 18.34 11.83 -10.37
C LEU A 50 19.57 12.30 -9.56
N ALA A 51 19.32 13.06 -8.48
CA ALA A 51 20.35 13.68 -7.66
C ALA A 51 21.12 12.68 -6.79
N TYR A 52 20.45 11.69 -6.20
CA TYR A 52 21.06 10.81 -5.19
C TYR A 52 21.34 9.38 -5.67
N LEU A 53 20.83 8.96 -6.83
CA LEU A 53 21.05 7.60 -7.36
C LEU A 53 21.70 7.62 -8.75
N LEU A 54 21.07 8.24 -9.74
CA LEU A 54 21.51 8.15 -11.13
C LEU A 54 22.83 8.89 -11.36
N LEU A 55 22.92 10.17 -10.98
CA LEU A 55 24.13 10.95 -11.19
C LEU A 55 25.33 10.44 -10.37
N PRO A 56 25.18 10.06 -9.08
CA PRO A 56 26.25 9.40 -8.34
C PRO A 56 26.67 8.07 -8.97
N GLY A 57 25.72 7.27 -9.47
CA GLY A 57 26.02 6.03 -10.20
C GLY A 57 26.85 6.27 -11.46
N LEU A 58 26.49 7.29 -12.26
CA LEU A 58 27.25 7.70 -13.44
C LEU A 58 28.64 8.25 -13.08
N LEU A 59 28.77 9.00 -11.97
CA LEU A 59 30.05 9.45 -11.44
C LEU A 59 30.96 8.26 -11.13
N VAL A 60 30.47 7.27 -10.37
CA VAL A 60 31.24 6.06 -10.02
C VAL A 60 31.59 5.26 -11.28
N ALA A 61 30.65 5.07 -12.20
CA ALA A 61 30.92 4.41 -13.47
C ALA A 61 32.01 5.14 -14.28
N GLY A 62 31.96 6.47 -14.35
CA GLY A 62 32.98 7.30 -14.98
C GLY A 62 34.35 7.13 -14.32
N LEU A 63 34.40 7.15 -12.98
CA LEU A 63 35.61 6.93 -12.20
C LEU A 63 36.20 5.50 -12.38
N ILE A 64 35.38 4.48 -12.65
CA ILE A 64 35.83 3.12 -12.97
C ILE A 64 36.35 3.02 -14.41
N LEU A 65 35.73 3.73 -15.36
CA LEU A 65 36.15 3.74 -16.76
C LEU A 65 37.54 4.37 -16.97
N VAL A 66 37.95 5.31 -16.11
CA VAL A 66 39.28 5.93 -16.14
C VAL A 66 40.43 4.92 -15.96
N PRO A 67 40.53 4.17 -14.84
CA PRO A 67 41.56 3.15 -14.68
C PRO A 67 41.39 1.96 -15.64
N ALA A 68 40.15 1.60 -16.01
CA ALA A 68 39.92 0.56 -17.01
C ALA A 68 40.49 0.94 -18.38
N GLY A 69 40.25 2.17 -18.84
CA GLY A 69 40.83 2.69 -20.07
C GLY A 69 42.36 2.80 -19.99
N ALA A 70 42.91 3.20 -18.84
CA ALA A 70 44.35 3.23 -18.62
C ALA A 70 44.98 1.82 -18.67
N ALA A 71 44.31 0.80 -18.11
CA ALA A 71 44.76 -0.58 -18.17
C ALA A 71 44.70 -1.16 -19.60
N LEU A 72 43.65 -0.83 -20.36
CA LEU A 72 43.52 -1.20 -21.77
C LEU A 72 44.62 -0.57 -22.63
N GLU A 73 44.92 0.71 -22.41
CA GLU A 73 46.00 1.41 -23.08
C GLU A 73 47.36 0.82 -22.72
N ARG A 74 47.58 0.47 -21.44
CA ARG A 74 48.81 -0.21 -21.01
C ARG A 74 48.97 -1.56 -21.70
N ARG A 75 47.90 -2.36 -21.80
CA ARG A 75 47.91 -3.63 -22.54
C ARG A 75 48.16 -3.45 -24.03
N ARG A 76 47.57 -2.41 -24.65
CA ARG A 76 47.76 -2.07 -26.06
C ARG A 76 49.21 -1.67 -26.33
N ARG A 77 49.81 -0.86 -25.46
CA ARG A 77 51.22 -0.45 -25.58
C ARG A 77 52.19 -1.60 -25.44
N VAL A 78 51.98 -2.50 -24.49
CA VAL A 78 52.80 -3.73 -24.37
C VAL A 78 52.73 -4.55 -25.66
N ARG A 79 51.56 -4.70 -26.28
CA ARG A 79 51.40 -5.40 -27.56
C ARG A 79 52.04 -4.67 -28.74
N LEU A 80 51.97 -3.33 -28.78
CA LEU A 80 52.60 -2.51 -29.83
C LEU A 80 54.13 -2.55 -29.71
N ALA A 81 54.66 -2.45 -28.50
CA ALA A 81 56.08 -2.57 -28.21
C ALA A 81 56.62 -3.97 -28.59
N ALA A 82 55.86 -5.04 -28.29
CA ALA A 82 56.21 -6.40 -28.71
C ALA A 82 56.20 -6.60 -30.23
N ARG A 83 55.54 -5.71 -31.00
CA ARG A 83 55.48 -5.73 -32.46
C ARG A 83 56.40 -4.70 -33.13
N GLY A 84 57.21 -3.96 -32.37
CA GLY A 84 58.06 -2.89 -32.89
C GLY A 84 57.29 -1.73 -33.54
N ALA A 85 56.00 -1.59 -33.27
CA ALA A 85 55.16 -0.56 -33.87
C ALA A 85 55.23 0.74 -33.05
N PRO A 86 55.35 1.92 -33.69
CA PRO A 86 55.40 3.20 -33.00
C PRO A 86 54.08 3.51 -32.28
N GLU A 87 54.14 4.30 -31.21
CA GLU A 87 52.93 4.78 -30.52
C GLU A 87 52.10 5.65 -31.47
N PRO A 88 50.81 5.35 -31.67
CA PRO A 88 49.95 6.17 -32.50
C PRO A 88 49.75 7.56 -31.84
N PRO A 89 49.79 8.65 -32.63
CA PRO A 89 49.54 9.99 -32.10
C PRO A 89 48.11 10.12 -31.57
N LEU A 90 47.91 11.05 -30.62
CA LEU A 90 46.58 11.37 -30.11
C LEU A 90 45.70 11.94 -31.25
N PRO A 91 44.39 11.64 -31.25
CA PRO A 91 43.48 12.23 -32.23
C PRO A 91 43.42 13.76 -32.07
N VAL A 92 43.66 14.48 -33.16
CA VAL A 92 43.60 15.96 -33.20
C VAL A 92 42.19 16.38 -33.63
N MET A 93 41.44 17.05 -32.74
CA MET A 93 40.19 17.73 -33.10
C MET A 93 40.50 19.15 -33.57
N ASP A 94 40.57 19.35 -34.89
CA ASP A 94 40.72 20.67 -35.50
C ASP A 94 39.36 21.30 -35.81
N LEU A 95 38.94 22.24 -34.97
CA LEU A 95 37.67 22.97 -35.11
C LEU A 95 37.70 24.03 -36.24
N ASN A 96 38.86 24.34 -36.81
CA ASN A 96 38.94 25.25 -37.96
C ASN A 96 38.43 24.57 -39.25
N GLN A 97 38.39 23.23 -39.28
CA GLN A 97 37.88 22.48 -40.42
C GLN A 97 36.34 22.43 -40.43
N PRO A 98 35.67 22.88 -41.51
CA PRO A 98 34.20 22.87 -41.59
C PRO A 98 33.57 21.49 -41.41
N ARG A 99 34.26 20.43 -41.87
CA ARG A 99 33.83 19.04 -41.74
C ARG A 99 33.81 18.58 -40.28
N THR A 100 34.84 18.93 -39.51
CA THR A 100 34.93 18.60 -38.08
C THR A 100 33.85 19.33 -37.28
N ARG A 101 33.62 20.62 -37.55
CA ARG A 101 32.52 21.38 -36.92
C ARG A 101 31.15 20.76 -37.21
N ARG A 102 30.87 20.41 -38.48
CA ARG A 102 29.59 19.78 -38.85
C ARG A 102 29.40 18.45 -38.14
N ARG A 103 30.43 17.60 -38.10
CA ARG A 103 30.39 16.30 -37.41
C ARG A 103 30.16 16.48 -35.91
N LEU A 104 30.84 17.43 -35.28
CA LEU A 104 30.67 17.74 -33.86
C LEU A 104 29.25 18.25 -33.56
N LEU A 105 28.74 19.19 -34.35
CA LEU A 105 27.37 19.71 -34.19
C LEU A 105 26.31 18.63 -34.40
N VAL A 106 26.48 17.75 -35.40
CA VAL A 106 25.57 16.61 -35.61
C VAL A 106 25.66 15.62 -34.45
N PHE A 107 26.86 15.30 -33.97
CA PHE A 107 27.05 14.43 -32.81
C PHE A 107 26.37 15.00 -31.57
N LEU A 108 26.64 16.27 -31.24
CA LEU A 108 26.02 16.96 -30.10
C LEU A 108 24.49 17.03 -30.25
N GLY A 109 23.99 17.34 -31.45
CA GLY A 109 22.56 17.35 -31.74
C GLY A 109 21.91 15.99 -31.53
N LEU A 110 22.49 14.91 -32.09
CA LEU A 110 21.99 13.54 -31.91
C LEU A 110 22.10 13.07 -30.45
N THR A 111 23.18 13.41 -29.75
CA THR A 111 23.33 13.09 -28.32
C THR A 111 22.25 13.78 -27.50
N THR A 112 22.00 15.08 -27.73
CA THR A 112 20.93 15.81 -27.05
C THR A 112 19.56 15.17 -27.31
N VAL A 113 19.25 14.85 -28.57
CA VAL A 113 18.00 14.15 -28.92
C VAL A 113 17.89 12.79 -28.21
N ASN A 114 18.97 11.99 -28.21
CA ASN A 114 18.97 10.69 -27.53
C ASN A 114 18.79 10.82 -26.01
N LEU A 115 19.43 11.81 -25.38
CA LEU A 115 19.28 12.08 -23.95
C LEU A 115 17.84 12.53 -23.61
N LEU A 116 17.23 13.37 -24.46
CA LEU A 116 15.83 13.77 -24.30
C LEU A 116 14.89 12.58 -24.45
N LEU A 117 15.07 11.76 -25.50
CA LEU A 117 14.28 10.55 -25.73
C LEU A 117 14.41 9.57 -24.56
N LEU A 118 15.64 9.32 -24.08
CA LEU A 118 15.88 8.43 -22.95
C LEU A 118 15.29 8.99 -21.66
N GLY A 119 15.39 10.31 -21.43
CA GLY A 119 14.79 10.98 -20.29
C GLY A 119 13.27 10.87 -20.27
N ILE A 120 12.62 11.16 -21.41
CA ILE A 120 11.17 11.03 -21.58
C ILE A 120 10.72 9.57 -21.42
N ALA A 121 11.42 8.63 -22.06
CA ALA A 121 11.10 7.21 -21.97
C ALA A 121 11.28 6.68 -20.54
N SER A 122 12.33 7.10 -19.83
CA SER A 122 12.57 6.71 -18.44
C SER A 122 11.51 7.29 -17.51
N TYR A 123 11.16 8.57 -17.68
CA TYR A 123 10.08 9.21 -16.92
C TYR A 123 8.74 8.51 -17.14
N LYS A 124 8.38 8.26 -18.40
CA LYS A 124 7.14 7.54 -18.73
C LYS A 124 7.15 6.09 -18.24
N GLY A 125 8.30 5.41 -18.30
CA GLY A 125 8.46 4.08 -17.72
C GLY A 125 8.21 4.07 -16.21
N LEU A 126 8.75 5.05 -15.48
CA LEU A 126 8.49 5.21 -14.05
C LEU A 126 7.02 5.47 -13.75
N GLU A 127 6.40 6.43 -14.45
CA GLU A 127 4.98 6.77 -14.28
C GLU A 127 4.06 5.55 -14.51
N VAL A 128 4.37 4.72 -15.50
CA VAL A 128 3.64 3.47 -15.76
C VAL A 128 3.84 2.47 -14.62
N MET A 129 5.09 2.24 -14.17
CA MET A 129 5.40 1.29 -13.09
C MET A 129 4.79 1.68 -11.74
N ASP A 130 4.46 2.95 -11.56
CA ASP A 130 3.87 3.48 -10.33
C ASP A 130 2.33 3.53 -10.40
N SER A 131 1.74 3.10 -11.52
CA SER A 131 0.29 3.12 -11.73
C SER A 131 -0.43 1.92 -11.08
N PRO A 132 -1.69 2.08 -10.62
CA PRO A 132 -2.52 0.96 -10.18
C PRO A 132 -2.71 -0.11 -11.25
N ALA A 133 -2.71 0.28 -12.53
CA ALA A 133 -2.83 -0.64 -13.65
C ALA A 133 -1.61 -1.57 -13.72
N PHE A 134 -0.39 -1.05 -13.54
CA PHE A 134 0.81 -1.86 -13.50
C PHE A 134 0.81 -2.81 -12.30
N CYS A 135 0.55 -2.29 -11.09
CA CYS A 135 0.49 -3.12 -9.88
C CYS A 135 -0.59 -4.21 -9.96
N GLY A 136 -1.75 -3.89 -10.53
CA GLY A 136 -2.85 -4.83 -10.74
C GLY A 136 -2.70 -5.73 -11.98
N SER A 137 -1.70 -5.48 -12.84
CA SER A 137 -1.35 -6.34 -13.97
C SER A 137 -0.30 -7.41 -13.63
N CYS A 138 0.31 -7.32 -12.43
CA CYS A 138 1.33 -8.24 -11.98
C CYS A 138 0.74 -9.56 -11.47
N HIS A 139 0.46 -10.49 -12.40
CA HIS A 139 0.09 -11.90 -12.15
C HIS A 139 -1.19 -12.10 -11.30
N SER A 140 -1.72 -13.33 -11.27
CA SER A 140 -2.91 -13.70 -10.48
C SER A 140 -2.75 -13.53 -8.95
N VAL A 141 -1.55 -13.20 -8.48
CA VAL A 141 -1.21 -13.02 -7.07
C VAL A 141 -1.77 -11.72 -6.51
N MET A 142 -1.76 -10.63 -7.31
CA MET A 142 -2.21 -9.30 -6.87
C MET A 142 -3.67 -9.00 -7.21
N ASP A 143 -4.33 -9.85 -7.98
CA ASP A 143 -5.75 -9.71 -8.31
C ASP A 143 -6.66 -9.49 -7.07
N PRO A 144 -6.47 -10.21 -5.94
CA PRO A 144 -7.27 -9.98 -4.73
C PRO A 144 -7.14 -8.54 -4.19
N GLU A 145 -5.90 -8.07 -4.02
CA GLU A 145 -5.63 -6.75 -3.44
C GLU A 145 -6.03 -5.62 -4.40
N ALA A 146 -5.82 -5.80 -5.71
CA ALA A 146 -6.24 -4.85 -6.74
C ALA A 146 -7.78 -4.79 -6.87
N SER A 147 -8.45 -5.93 -6.78
CA SER A 147 -9.92 -5.99 -6.77
C SER A 147 -10.49 -5.27 -5.55
N ALA A 148 -9.91 -5.51 -4.37
CA ALA A 148 -10.32 -4.85 -3.14
C ALA A 148 -10.05 -3.32 -3.15
N HIS A 149 -8.90 -2.89 -3.69
CA HIS A 149 -8.55 -1.46 -3.81
C HIS A 149 -9.56 -0.68 -4.66
N ARG A 150 -9.94 -1.21 -5.83
CA ARG A 150 -10.85 -0.55 -6.79
C ARG A 150 -12.24 -0.22 -6.23
N ARG A 151 -12.67 -0.91 -5.18
CA ARG A 151 -13.97 -0.75 -4.51
C ARG A 151 -13.88 -0.05 -3.16
N SER A 152 -12.71 0.50 -2.83
CA SER A 152 -12.44 1.13 -1.55
C SER A 152 -12.59 2.66 -1.59
N ALA A 153 -12.59 3.29 -0.41
CA ALA A 153 -12.55 4.75 -0.30
C ALA A 153 -11.28 5.38 -0.93
N HIS A 154 -10.25 4.57 -1.17
CA HIS A 154 -8.98 4.98 -1.76
C HIS A 154 -8.80 4.52 -3.22
N ALA A 155 -9.87 4.12 -3.92
CA ALA A 155 -9.81 3.61 -5.29
C ALA A 155 -9.16 4.58 -6.31
N ARG A 156 -9.10 5.88 -5.98
CA ARG A 156 -8.47 6.94 -6.80
C ARG A 156 -7.07 7.34 -6.32
N VAL A 157 -6.56 6.73 -5.26
CA VAL A 157 -5.20 6.94 -4.75
C VAL A 157 -4.29 5.87 -5.34
N ALA A 158 -3.17 6.28 -5.92
CA ALA A 158 -2.22 5.34 -6.51
C ALA A 158 -1.57 4.44 -5.45
N CYS A 159 -1.27 3.19 -5.78
CA CYS A 159 -0.67 2.23 -4.85
C CYS A 159 0.63 2.76 -4.23
N VAL A 160 1.42 3.50 -5.01
CA VAL A 160 2.73 4.03 -4.62
C VAL A 160 2.66 5.12 -3.55
N GLU A 161 1.54 5.84 -3.43
CA GLU A 161 1.35 6.87 -2.40
C GLU A 161 1.42 6.26 -0.98
N CYS A 162 0.93 5.02 -0.85
CA CYS A 162 0.98 4.26 0.40
C CYS A 162 2.21 3.34 0.49
N HIS A 163 2.54 2.60 -0.58
CA HIS A 163 3.51 1.49 -0.53
C HIS A 163 4.97 1.87 -0.86
N ILE A 164 5.20 2.96 -1.59
CA ILE A 164 6.57 3.37 -1.99
C ILE A 164 6.94 4.69 -1.33
N GLY A 165 6.11 5.71 -1.42
CA GLY A 165 6.37 7.03 -0.84
C GLY A 165 7.45 7.86 -1.53
N PRO A 166 7.49 9.18 -1.27
CA PRO A 166 8.52 10.05 -1.81
C PRO A 166 9.90 9.80 -1.17
N GLY A 167 10.96 10.14 -1.92
CA GLY A 167 12.34 10.14 -1.42
C GLY A 167 13.20 8.97 -1.92
N ALA A 168 14.51 9.23 -2.03
CA ALA A 168 15.46 8.29 -2.65
C ALA A 168 15.63 6.97 -1.86
N SER A 169 15.60 7.01 -0.53
CA SER A 169 15.76 5.83 0.32
C SER A 169 14.61 4.84 0.16
N TRP A 170 13.37 5.34 0.21
CA TRP A 170 12.18 4.52 0.02
C TRP A 170 12.03 4.02 -1.41
N PHE A 171 12.43 4.82 -2.39
CA PHE A 171 12.53 4.39 -3.78
C PHE A 171 13.50 3.21 -3.95
N VAL A 172 14.72 3.28 -3.40
CA VAL A 172 15.68 2.17 -3.50
C VAL A 172 15.16 0.93 -2.78
N LYS A 173 14.62 1.11 -1.57
CA LYS A 173 14.02 0.00 -0.79
C LYS A 173 12.87 -0.66 -1.57
N SER A 174 12.00 0.13 -2.19
CA SER A 174 10.87 -0.40 -2.95
C SER A 174 11.32 -1.11 -4.23
N LYS A 175 12.34 -0.63 -4.95
CA LYS A 175 12.85 -1.32 -6.16
C LYS A 175 13.60 -2.60 -5.83
N LEU A 176 14.37 -2.65 -4.74
CA LEU A 176 14.97 -3.90 -4.26
C LEU A 176 13.92 -4.92 -3.83
N SER A 177 12.91 -4.47 -3.06
CA SER A 177 11.76 -5.30 -2.69
C SER A 177 10.97 -5.76 -3.91
N GLY A 178 10.75 -4.88 -4.89
CA GLY A 178 10.04 -5.20 -6.13
C GLY A 178 10.80 -6.20 -7.00
N ALA A 179 12.13 -6.09 -7.09
CA ALA A 179 12.95 -7.10 -7.76
C ALA A 179 12.82 -8.47 -7.07
N TRP A 180 12.83 -8.50 -5.74
CA TRP A 180 12.58 -9.73 -4.99
C TRP A 180 11.16 -10.27 -5.18
N GLN A 181 10.15 -9.40 -5.28
CA GLN A 181 8.78 -9.81 -5.59
C GLN A 181 8.68 -10.46 -6.97
N VAL A 182 9.36 -9.91 -7.98
CA VAL A 182 9.42 -10.53 -9.33
C VAL A 182 10.06 -11.91 -9.25
N VAL A 183 11.17 -12.07 -8.53
CA VAL A 183 11.80 -13.38 -8.30
C VAL A 183 10.86 -14.33 -7.56
N SER A 184 10.19 -13.83 -6.52
CA SER A 184 9.26 -14.63 -5.70
C SER A 184 8.10 -15.14 -6.54
N VAL A 185 7.53 -14.30 -7.42
CA VAL A 185 6.45 -14.71 -8.32
C VAL A 185 6.95 -15.68 -9.39
N ALA A 186 8.12 -15.43 -9.98
CA ALA A 186 8.69 -16.29 -11.02
C ALA A 186 9.05 -17.70 -10.52
N LEU A 187 9.44 -17.81 -9.24
CA LEU A 187 9.87 -19.07 -8.61
C LEU A 187 8.85 -19.66 -7.63
N ASP A 188 7.66 -19.07 -7.53
CA ASP A 188 6.60 -19.44 -6.59
C ASP A 188 6.98 -19.42 -5.09
N LEU A 189 7.88 -18.52 -4.71
CA LEU A 189 8.45 -18.40 -3.36
C LEU A 189 7.66 -17.42 -2.48
N TYR A 190 6.33 -17.51 -2.48
CA TYR A 190 5.48 -16.64 -1.65
C TYR A 190 4.40 -17.42 -0.89
N PRO A 191 4.06 -16.96 0.34
CA PRO A 191 2.99 -17.56 1.13
C PRO A 191 1.61 -17.29 0.52
N ARG A 192 0.68 -18.20 0.80
CA ARG A 192 -0.74 -18.10 0.42
C ARG A 192 -1.59 -18.44 1.65
N PRO A 193 -2.41 -17.52 2.19
CA PRO A 193 -2.54 -16.11 1.80
C PRO A 193 -1.29 -15.27 2.13
N ILE A 194 -1.23 -14.04 1.61
CA ILE A 194 -0.15 -13.10 1.94
C ILE A 194 -0.30 -12.68 3.41
N PRO A 195 0.74 -12.84 4.25
CA PRO A 195 0.63 -12.60 5.68
C PRO A 195 0.36 -11.13 5.99
N THR A 196 -0.44 -10.92 7.04
CA THR A 196 -0.66 -9.62 7.64
C THR A 196 -0.36 -9.60 9.11
N PRO A 197 0.07 -8.46 9.65
CA PRO A 197 0.21 -7.14 9.02
C PRO A 197 1.43 -6.99 8.09
N VAL A 198 1.39 -6.04 7.15
CA VAL A 198 2.53 -5.73 6.26
C VAL A 198 3.67 -5.14 7.09
N GLN A 199 4.78 -5.87 7.21
CA GLN A 199 5.91 -5.50 8.07
C GLN A 199 6.76 -4.34 7.52
N ASN A 200 6.67 -4.06 6.22
CA ASN A 200 7.48 -3.05 5.53
C ASN A 200 6.68 -1.82 5.09
N LEU A 201 5.47 -1.62 5.62
CA LEU A 201 4.71 -0.42 5.34
C LEU A 201 5.39 0.80 5.98
N ARG A 202 5.31 1.94 5.30
CA ARG A 202 5.83 3.21 5.82
C ARG A 202 5.05 3.62 7.08
N PRO A 203 5.65 4.40 8.00
CA PRO A 203 4.93 4.94 9.15
C PRO A 203 3.68 5.70 8.73
N ALA A 204 2.62 5.64 9.56
CA ALA A 204 1.35 6.31 9.28
C ALA A 204 1.51 7.84 9.10
N ARG A 205 2.45 8.46 9.83
CA ARG A 205 2.83 9.87 9.69
C ARG A 205 3.28 10.26 8.28
N ASP A 206 3.96 9.34 7.60
CA ASP A 206 4.51 9.58 6.26
C ASP A 206 3.56 9.12 5.14
N THR A 207 2.42 8.52 5.50
CA THR A 207 1.44 7.95 4.56
C THR A 207 0.04 8.48 4.83
N CYS A 208 -0.63 7.98 5.88
CA CYS A 208 -2.00 8.33 6.26
C CYS A 208 -2.12 9.83 6.56
N GLU A 209 -1.19 10.40 7.31
CA GLU A 209 -1.29 11.77 7.82
C GLU A 209 -1.01 12.86 6.77
N GLN A 210 -0.56 12.47 5.57
CA GLN A 210 -0.48 13.37 4.42
C GLN A 210 -1.88 13.81 3.94
N CYS A 211 -2.91 13.00 4.24
CA CYS A 211 -4.30 13.28 3.88
C CYS A 211 -5.25 13.31 5.10
N HIS A 212 -4.93 12.57 6.17
CA HIS A 212 -5.77 12.41 7.36
C HIS A 212 -5.08 12.95 8.61
N TRP A 213 -5.41 14.16 9.04
CA TRP A 213 -4.78 14.76 10.22
C TRP A 213 -5.45 14.31 11.53
N PRO A 214 -4.74 13.59 12.43
CA PRO A 214 -5.29 13.18 13.72
C PRO A 214 -5.73 14.37 14.59
N THR A 215 -5.05 15.50 14.41
CA THR A 215 -5.28 16.75 15.12
C THR A 215 -6.45 17.57 14.59
N LYS A 216 -7.17 17.09 13.57
CA LYS A 216 -8.40 17.73 13.09
C LYS A 216 -9.62 17.03 13.69
N LEU A 217 -10.54 17.81 14.26
CA LEU A 217 -11.81 17.27 14.74
C LEU A 217 -12.59 16.63 13.59
N VAL A 218 -12.83 15.32 13.70
CA VAL A 218 -13.80 14.59 12.88
C VAL A 218 -15.18 14.65 13.53
N GLY A 219 -15.21 14.68 14.86
CA GLY A 219 -16.42 14.68 15.67
C GLY A 219 -17.06 13.30 15.74
N ASP A 220 -18.20 13.22 16.41
CA ASP A 220 -18.95 11.99 16.50
C ASP A 220 -19.66 11.68 15.17
N ARG A 221 -19.73 10.39 14.84
CA ARG A 221 -20.29 9.92 13.57
C ARG A 221 -21.49 9.04 13.81
N LEU A 222 -22.65 9.53 13.37
CA LEU A 222 -23.83 8.70 13.25
C LEU A 222 -23.58 7.62 12.18
N LYS A 223 -23.79 6.36 12.56
CA LYS A 223 -23.72 5.20 11.68
C LYS A 223 -25.02 4.42 11.78
N VAL A 224 -25.62 4.18 10.62
CA VAL A 224 -26.82 3.34 10.48
C VAL A 224 -26.38 2.05 9.81
N ILE A 225 -26.52 0.94 10.52
CA ILE A 225 -26.24 -0.40 10.01
C ILE A 225 -27.58 -1.05 9.71
N THR A 226 -27.80 -1.40 8.45
CA THR A 226 -28.98 -2.15 8.02
C THR A 226 -28.58 -3.60 7.82
N ARG A 227 -29.19 -4.48 8.62
CA ARG A 227 -29.15 -5.93 8.44
C ARG A 227 -30.52 -6.41 7.99
N HIS A 228 -30.60 -7.64 7.53
CA HIS A 228 -31.87 -8.29 7.27
C HIS A 228 -32.01 -9.52 8.15
N ALA A 229 -33.24 -9.91 8.49
CA ALA A 229 -33.52 -11.17 9.17
C ALA A 229 -33.44 -12.34 8.17
N ASP A 230 -33.30 -13.56 8.68
CA ASP A 230 -33.32 -14.80 7.88
C ASP A 230 -34.76 -15.32 7.66
N ASP A 231 -35.77 -14.45 7.79
CA ASP A 231 -37.19 -14.76 7.61
C ASP A 231 -37.62 -14.68 6.14
N ALA A 232 -38.87 -15.05 5.86
CA ALA A 232 -39.40 -15.07 4.49
C ALA A 232 -39.30 -13.71 3.81
N GLY A 233 -39.54 -12.62 4.54
CA GLY A 233 -39.46 -11.26 4.00
C GLY A 233 -38.06 -10.68 3.93
N SER A 234 -37.04 -11.37 4.45
CA SER A 234 -35.71 -10.81 4.72
C SER A 234 -35.84 -9.44 5.40
N THR A 235 -36.58 -9.37 6.51
CA THR A 235 -37.03 -8.12 7.14
C THR A 235 -35.85 -7.21 7.46
N PRO A 236 -35.83 -5.94 7.00
CA PRO A 236 -34.75 -5.02 7.33
C PRO A 236 -34.80 -4.61 8.80
N LEU A 237 -33.69 -4.77 9.49
CA LEU A 237 -33.43 -4.38 10.87
C LEU A 237 -32.33 -3.33 10.88
N ARG A 238 -32.52 -2.28 11.68
CA ARG A 238 -31.63 -1.11 11.69
C ARG A 238 -31.06 -0.92 13.09
N THR A 239 -29.73 -0.86 13.13
CA THR A 239 -28.98 -0.46 14.32
C THR A 239 -28.40 0.92 14.08
N VAL A 240 -28.73 1.85 14.97
CA VAL A 240 -28.32 3.26 14.89
C VAL A 240 -27.38 3.53 16.05
N LEU A 241 -26.16 3.95 15.72
CA LEU A 241 -25.13 4.22 16.70
C LEU A 241 -24.42 5.53 16.41
N VAL A 242 -23.95 6.18 17.47
CA VAL A 242 -23.06 7.33 17.41
C VAL A 242 -21.67 6.86 17.79
N VAL A 243 -20.75 6.82 16.84
CA VAL A 243 -19.35 6.46 17.08
C VAL A 243 -18.58 7.70 17.53
N HIS A 244 -17.92 7.61 18.69
CA HIS A 244 -17.08 8.67 19.24
C HIS A 244 -15.72 8.69 18.55
N VAL A 245 -15.69 9.02 17.25
CA VAL A 245 -14.43 9.11 16.47
C VAL A 245 -13.53 10.20 17.03
N GLY A 246 -14.13 11.36 17.34
CA GLY A 246 -13.48 12.46 18.03
C GLY A 246 -12.43 13.22 17.18
N GLY A 247 -11.28 13.53 17.77
CA GLY A 247 -10.27 14.45 17.23
C GLY A 247 -10.08 15.71 18.08
N ALA A 248 -9.20 16.64 17.66
CA ALA A 248 -8.95 17.90 18.36
C ALA A 248 -9.68 19.08 17.71
N GLN A 249 -10.39 19.89 18.51
CA GLN A 249 -11.14 21.06 18.04
C GLN A 249 -10.41 22.37 18.37
N GLY A 250 -9.61 22.87 17.43
CA GLY A 250 -8.87 24.12 17.58
C GLY A 250 -7.47 23.94 18.16
N LEU A 251 -6.66 25.01 18.10
CA LEU A 251 -5.28 25.01 18.59
C LEU A 251 -5.27 24.85 20.12
N GLY A 252 -4.67 23.76 20.61
CA GLY A 252 -4.52 23.47 22.04
C GLY A 252 -5.66 22.68 22.69
N ALA A 253 -6.69 22.28 21.94
CA ALA A 253 -7.72 21.39 22.46
C ALA A 253 -7.18 19.96 22.59
N ARG A 254 -7.45 19.30 23.72
CA ARG A 254 -7.11 17.87 23.91
C ARG A 254 -7.93 17.02 22.96
N THR A 255 -7.28 16.08 22.27
CA THR A 255 -7.99 15.09 21.44
C THR A 255 -8.92 14.24 22.31
N ARG A 256 -10.12 13.98 21.79
CA ARG A 256 -11.14 13.13 22.43
C ARG A 256 -11.55 12.00 21.50
N GLY A 257 -12.31 11.04 22.02
CA GLY A 257 -12.81 9.89 21.27
C GLY A 257 -11.70 8.90 20.88
N ILE A 258 -12.01 8.01 19.95
CA ILE A 258 -11.12 6.92 19.52
C ILE A 258 -9.79 7.46 18.95
N HIS A 259 -9.79 8.61 18.26
CA HIS A 259 -8.56 9.21 17.72
C HIS A 259 -7.60 9.76 18.78
N TRP A 260 -7.96 9.77 20.07
CA TRP A 260 -7.03 10.08 21.15
C TRP A 260 -5.77 9.21 21.13
N HIS A 261 -5.88 7.96 20.67
CA HIS A 261 -4.77 7.01 20.56
C HIS A 261 -3.64 7.46 19.62
N VAL A 262 -3.94 8.36 18.68
CA VAL A 262 -2.99 8.88 17.69
C VAL A 262 -2.72 10.38 17.88
N ASP A 263 -3.06 10.93 19.06
CA ASP A 263 -2.69 12.29 19.43
C ASP A 263 -1.15 12.45 19.49
N PRO A 264 -0.55 13.51 18.92
CA PRO A 264 0.90 13.68 18.92
C PRO A 264 1.55 13.79 20.31
N GLY A 265 0.80 14.21 21.34
CA GLY A 265 1.22 14.29 22.72
C GLY A 265 1.01 12.99 23.51
N VAL A 266 0.39 11.97 22.90
CA VAL A 266 0.17 10.65 23.51
C VAL A 266 1.07 9.64 22.80
N ARG A 267 1.75 8.81 23.58
CA ARG A 267 2.53 7.69 23.03
C ARG A 267 2.08 6.39 23.64
N ILE A 268 1.54 5.51 22.82
CA ILE A 268 1.12 4.17 23.21
C ILE A 268 2.05 3.17 22.56
N ARG A 269 2.67 2.32 23.37
CA ARG A 269 3.45 1.17 22.92
C ARG A 269 2.82 -0.09 23.46
N TYR A 270 2.81 -1.15 22.68
CA TYR A 270 2.29 -2.43 23.14
C TYR A 270 3.19 -3.57 22.70
N LEU A 271 3.15 -4.64 23.49
CA LEU A 271 3.87 -5.88 23.26
C LEU A 271 2.86 -6.90 22.73
N ALA A 272 2.98 -7.30 21.47
CA ALA A 272 2.03 -8.20 20.81
C ALA A 272 2.70 -9.30 19.99
N ASP A 273 1.93 -10.34 19.71
CA ASP A 273 2.30 -11.39 18.77
C ASP A 273 2.48 -10.87 17.33
N GLU A 274 2.96 -11.73 16.41
CA GLU A 274 3.25 -11.34 15.03
C GLU A 274 2.03 -10.75 14.29
N LYS A 275 0.83 -11.29 14.54
CA LYS A 275 -0.43 -10.80 13.93
C LYS A 275 -0.99 -9.55 14.61
N ARG A 276 -0.44 -9.19 15.78
CA ARG A 276 -0.90 -8.10 16.64
C ARG A 276 -2.32 -8.31 17.14
N GLU A 277 -2.77 -9.56 17.29
CA GLU A 277 -4.10 -9.91 17.78
C GLU A 277 -4.12 -10.12 19.29
N THR A 278 -3.01 -10.59 19.86
CA THR A 278 -2.85 -10.80 21.30
C THR A 278 -1.87 -9.77 21.85
N ILE A 279 -2.35 -8.95 22.78
CA ILE A 279 -1.56 -7.90 23.42
C ILE A 279 -1.33 -8.30 24.87
N GLY A 280 -0.06 -8.36 25.29
CA GLY A 280 0.31 -8.77 26.64
C GLY A 280 0.65 -7.60 27.57
N THR A 281 1.19 -6.51 27.03
CA THR A 281 1.54 -5.33 27.82
C THR A 281 1.33 -4.08 27.00
N VAL A 282 0.77 -3.04 27.64
CA VAL A 282 0.56 -1.72 27.06
C VAL A 282 1.27 -0.67 27.94
N GLU A 283 2.14 0.12 27.33
CA GLU A 283 2.76 1.29 27.92
C GLU A 283 2.11 2.55 27.35
N LEU A 284 1.55 3.37 28.23
CA LEU A 284 1.01 4.68 27.92
C LEU A 284 1.97 5.74 28.44
N THR A 285 2.31 6.71 27.60
CA THR A 285 2.91 7.99 28.00
C THR A 285 1.96 9.12 27.63
N GLY A 286 1.50 9.86 28.63
CA GLY A 286 0.60 11.00 28.45
C GLY A 286 1.32 12.30 28.06
N PRO A 287 0.56 13.37 27.76
CA PRO A 287 1.12 14.67 27.33
C PRO A 287 1.96 15.39 28.39
N ASP A 288 1.72 15.08 29.66
CA ASP A 288 2.47 15.55 30.83
C ASP A 288 3.73 14.71 31.10
N GLY A 289 3.97 13.68 30.29
CA GLY A 289 5.05 12.71 30.46
C GLY A 289 4.76 11.62 31.48
N ALA A 290 3.57 11.61 32.09
CA ALA A 290 3.17 10.54 33.01
C ALA A 290 3.13 9.20 32.27
N ARG A 291 3.68 8.15 32.91
CA ARG A 291 3.75 6.81 32.34
C ARG A 291 2.87 5.85 33.12
N ALA A 292 2.19 4.96 32.41
CA ALA A 292 1.46 3.84 32.99
C ALA A 292 1.74 2.58 32.18
N THR A 293 1.91 1.46 32.88
CA THR A 293 2.12 0.14 32.27
C THR A 293 1.00 -0.78 32.70
N PHE A 294 0.23 -1.26 31.73
CA PHE A 294 -0.86 -2.20 31.92
C PHE A 294 -0.42 -3.57 31.42
N ARG A 295 -0.56 -4.60 32.24
CA ARG A 295 -0.18 -5.98 31.89
C ARG A 295 -1.43 -6.84 31.88
N SER A 296 -1.61 -7.61 30.81
CA SER A 296 -2.62 -8.66 30.77
C SER A 296 -2.19 -9.84 31.63
N LYS A 297 -3.17 -10.55 32.19
CA LYS A 297 -2.96 -11.83 32.88
C LYS A 297 -2.54 -12.95 31.91
N ALA A 298 -2.82 -12.80 30.62
CA ALA A 298 -2.42 -13.74 29.58
C ALA A 298 -1.03 -13.39 29.02
N PRO A 299 -0.05 -14.31 29.04
CA PRO A 299 1.24 -14.05 28.44
C PRO A 299 1.11 -14.00 26.90
N ALA A 300 1.49 -12.88 26.30
CA ALA A 300 1.81 -12.86 24.87
C ALA A 300 3.07 -13.70 24.67
N GLY A 301 3.05 -14.69 23.76
CA GLY A 301 4.17 -15.61 23.49
C GLY A 301 5.42 -14.92 22.93
N GLU A 302 5.87 -15.29 21.73
CA GLU A 302 6.89 -14.49 21.04
C GLU A 302 6.30 -13.13 20.66
N ALA A 303 6.60 -12.11 21.47
CA ALA A 303 6.00 -10.80 21.34
C ALA A 303 7.03 -9.72 20.99
N ARG A 304 6.63 -8.75 20.18
CA ARG A 304 7.46 -7.64 19.74
C ARG A 304 6.84 -6.31 20.13
N TRP A 305 7.68 -5.39 20.57
CA TRP A 305 7.24 -4.03 20.87
C TRP A 305 6.87 -3.30 19.59
N ARG A 306 5.72 -2.64 19.62
CA ARG A 306 5.24 -1.76 18.56
C ARG A 306 4.71 -0.48 19.16
N GLU A 307 5.02 0.63 18.50
CA GLU A 307 4.35 1.91 18.76
C GLU A 307 3.05 1.95 17.96
N MET A 308 1.97 2.33 18.63
CA MET A 308 0.64 2.37 18.03
C MET A 308 0.56 3.46 16.96
N ASP A 309 -0.04 3.12 15.82
CA ASP A 309 -0.31 4.06 14.75
C ASP A 309 -1.69 3.80 14.11
N CYS A 310 -2.02 4.55 13.05
CA CYS A 310 -3.31 4.44 12.37
C CYS A 310 -3.65 3.02 11.91
N VAL A 311 -2.67 2.21 11.47
CA VAL A 311 -2.95 0.89 10.88
C VAL A 311 -3.18 -0.19 11.92
N ASP A 312 -3.01 0.11 13.21
CA ASP A 312 -3.35 -0.82 14.29
C ASP A 312 -4.85 -0.89 14.54
N CYS A 313 -5.60 0.14 14.12
CA CYS A 313 -7.07 0.17 14.09
C CYS A 313 -7.59 0.08 12.64
N HIS A 314 -7.00 0.84 11.72
CA HIS A 314 -7.30 0.82 10.29
C HIS A 314 -6.40 -0.18 9.56
N ASN A 315 -6.43 -1.46 9.95
CA ASN A 315 -5.53 -2.50 9.43
C ASN A 315 -5.76 -2.84 7.95
N ARG A 316 -6.92 -2.49 7.40
CA ARG A 316 -7.30 -2.68 5.99
C ARG A 316 -8.01 -1.42 5.45
N PRO A 317 -7.30 -0.29 5.24
CA PRO A 317 -7.94 0.97 4.86
C PRO A 317 -8.37 1.02 3.39
N THR A 318 -7.79 0.16 2.54
CA THR A 318 -8.11 0.09 1.10
C THR A 318 -8.37 -1.33 0.60
N HIS A 319 -7.69 -2.35 1.14
CA HIS A 319 -7.90 -3.73 0.72
C HIS A 319 -8.97 -4.42 1.59
N VAL A 320 -10.21 -3.94 1.48
CA VAL A 320 -11.33 -4.37 2.34
C VAL A 320 -11.98 -5.65 1.79
N TYR A 321 -11.87 -6.73 2.56
CA TYR A 321 -12.61 -7.98 2.35
C TYR A 321 -13.79 -8.00 3.32
N ARG A 322 -15.00 -8.11 2.78
CA ARG A 322 -16.24 -8.09 3.58
C ARG A 322 -16.64 -9.49 4.00
N SER A 323 -17.46 -9.58 5.05
CA SER A 323 -18.10 -10.85 5.42
C SER A 323 -19.22 -11.20 4.43
N PRO A 324 -19.66 -12.48 4.37
CA PRO A 324 -20.81 -12.83 3.53
C PRO A 324 -22.09 -12.11 3.97
N GLU A 325 -22.27 -11.86 5.27
CA GLU A 325 -23.39 -11.07 5.82
C GLU A 325 -23.37 -9.64 5.29
N ASP A 326 -22.21 -8.96 5.36
CA ASP A 326 -22.06 -7.60 4.87
C ASP A 326 -22.36 -7.48 3.37
N GLU A 327 -21.97 -8.47 2.55
CA GLU A 327 -22.26 -8.47 1.10
C GLU A 327 -23.76 -8.68 0.82
N VAL A 328 -24.38 -9.66 1.48
CA VAL A 328 -25.80 -9.98 1.30
C VAL A 328 -26.68 -8.85 1.80
N ASP A 329 -26.43 -8.35 3.02
CA ASP A 329 -27.21 -7.26 3.60
C ASP A 329 -27.07 -5.97 2.78
N ALA A 330 -25.88 -5.68 2.23
CA ALA A 330 -25.68 -4.55 1.32
C ALA A 330 -26.35 -4.74 -0.05
N ALA A 331 -26.47 -5.97 -0.54
CA ALA A 331 -27.15 -6.27 -1.80
C ALA A 331 -28.68 -6.16 -1.66
N LEU A 332 -29.23 -6.65 -0.55
CA LEU A 332 -30.65 -6.50 -0.17
C LEU A 332 -31.01 -5.02 0.05
N ALA A 333 -30.22 -4.30 0.85
CA ALA A 333 -30.47 -2.88 1.14
C ALA A 333 -30.45 -2.00 -0.12
N ALA A 334 -29.64 -2.38 -1.12
CA ALA A 334 -29.54 -1.66 -2.39
C ALA A 334 -30.54 -2.15 -3.46
N GLY A 335 -31.39 -3.12 -3.15
CA GLY A 335 -32.34 -3.70 -4.10
C GLY A 335 -31.69 -4.49 -5.25
N ARG A 336 -30.40 -4.86 -5.13
CA ARG A 336 -29.73 -5.75 -6.09
C ARG A 336 -30.22 -7.19 -5.95
N ILE A 337 -30.65 -7.57 -4.74
CA ILE A 337 -31.43 -8.77 -4.47
C ILE A 337 -32.84 -8.31 -4.06
N ASP A 338 -33.85 -8.75 -4.81
CA ASP A 338 -35.24 -8.36 -4.59
C ASP A 338 -35.87 -9.21 -3.49
N ALA A 339 -35.83 -8.72 -2.26
CA ALA A 339 -36.41 -9.40 -1.10
C ALA A 339 -37.93 -9.58 -1.19
N ALA A 340 -38.63 -8.73 -1.94
CA ALA A 340 -40.08 -8.83 -2.09
C ALA A 340 -40.48 -9.95 -3.07
N ALA A 341 -39.65 -10.18 -4.09
CA ALA A 341 -39.85 -11.23 -5.08
C ALA A 341 -39.29 -12.60 -4.64
N LEU A 342 -38.35 -12.62 -3.68
CA LEU A 342 -37.58 -13.79 -3.30
C LEU A 342 -37.77 -14.12 -1.81
N PRO A 343 -38.65 -15.08 -1.45
CA PRO A 343 -38.82 -15.47 -0.06
C PRO A 343 -37.53 -16.10 0.50
N PHE A 344 -37.18 -15.74 1.74
CA PHE A 344 -35.96 -16.19 2.43
C PHE A 344 -34.65 -15.82 1.71
N ALA A 345 -34.66 -14.74 0.92
CA ALA A 345 -33.51 -14.30 0.13
C ALA A 345 -32.19 -14.24 0.92
N ARG A 346 -32.19 -13.63 2.12
CA ARG A 346 -30.99 -13.54 2.94
C ARG A 346 -30.45 -14.91 3.36
N ARG A 347 -31.33 -15.77 3.89
CA ARG A 347 -31.00 -17.11 4.40
C ARG A 347 -30.33 -17.97 3.32
N GLU A 348 -30.97 -18.05 2.16
CA GLU A 348 -30.47 -18.89 1.06
C GLU A 348 -29.23 -18.26 0.39
N ALA A 349 -29.14 -16.94 0.32
CA ALA A 349 -27.93 -16.26 -0.13
C ALA A 349 -26.72 -16.59 0.76
N LEU A 350 -26.86 -16.49 2.08
CA LEU A 350 -25.79 -16.82 3.04
C LEU A 350 -25.40 -18.29 2.97
N LYS A 351 -26.37 -19.18 2.87
CA LYS A 351 -26.15 -20.62 2.70
C LYS A 351 -25.34 -20.92 1.42
N ALA A 352 -25.69 -20.28 0.30
CA ALA A 352 -24.97 -20.43 -0.96
C ALA A 352 -23.55 -19.85 -0.89
N LEU A 353 -23.35 -18.67 -0.30
CA LEU A 353 -22.02 -18.03 -0.21
C LEU A 353 -21.04 -18.75 0.71
N ARG A 354 -21.54 -19.44 1.75
CA ARG A 354 -20.71 -20.19 2.71
C ARG A 354 -20.29 -21.57 2.18
N ALA A 355 -20.83 -22.02 1.05
CA ALA A 355 -20.37 -23.24 0.42
C ALA A 355 -18.93 -23.09 -0.12
N GLY A 356 -18.17 -24.19 -0.11
CA GLY A 356 -16.80 -24.23 -0.61
C GLY A 356 -16.76 -24.42 -2.12
N TYR A 357 -16.09 -23.51 -2.84
CA TYR A 357 -15.91 -23.59 -4.29
C TYR A 357 -14.43 -23.50 -4.69
N PRO A 358 -13.99 -24.25 -5.72
CA PRO A 358 -12.59 -24.28 -6.14
C PRO A 358 -12.17 -23.10 -7.03
N SER A 359 -13.11 -22.39 -7.68
CA SER A 359 -12.82 -21.24 -8.55
C SER A 359 -14.00 -20.27 -8.59
N HIS A 360 -13.79 -19.08 -9.17
CA HIS A 360 -14.86 -18.09 -9.37
C HIS A 360 -15.96 -18.61 -10.30
N GLU A 361 -15.61 -19.35 -11.34
CA GLU A 361 -16.56 -19.96 -12.27
C GLU A 361 -17.41 -21.03 -11.58
N ALA A 362 -16.76 -21.89 -10.79
CA ALA A 362 -17.44 -22.92 -10.01
C ALA A 362 -18.36 -22.31 -8.95
N ALA A 363 -17.96 -21.21 -8.32
CA ALA A 363 -18.80 -20.48 -7.39
C ALA A 363 -20.03 -19.89 -8.07
N ARG A 364 -19.87 -19.18 -9.20
CA ARG A 364 -20.99 -18.62 -9.97
C ARG A 364 -21.99 -19.70 -10.39
N ALA A 365 -21.50 -20.82 -10.92
CA ALA A 365 -22.35 -21.93 -11.34
C ALA A 365 -23.04 -22.61 -10.13
N GLY A 366 -22.29 -22.86 -9.05
CA GLY A 366 -22.81 -23.52 -7.86
C GLY A 366 -23.83 -22.68 -7.09
N ILE A 367 -23.62 -21.37 -6.98
CA ILE A 367 -24.56 -20.43 -6.38
C ILE A 367 -25.85 -20.35 -7.22
N ALA A 368 -25.73 -20.23 -8.54
CA ALA A 368 -26.89 -20.23 -9.44
C ALA A 368 -27.70 -21.52 -9.34
N ALA A 369 -27.03 -22.67 -9.29
CA ALA A 369 -27.69 -23.96 -9.09
C ALA A 369 -28.38 -24.07 -7.74
N ALA A 370 -27.73 -23.62 -6.65
CA ALA A 370 -28.29 -23.65 -5.30
C ALA A 370 -29.56 -22.79 -5.17
N LEU A 371 -29.51 -21.55 -5.66
CA LEU A 371 -30.68 -20.66 -5.65
C LEU A 371 -31.78 -21.20 -6.57
N GLY A 372 -31.44 -21.62 -7.80
CA GLY A 372 -32.41 -22.17 -8.73
C GLY A 372 -33.13 -23.41 -8.20
N ALA A 373 -32.41 -24.30 -7.50
CA ALA A 373 -32.99 -25.48 -6.87
C ALA A 373 -33.93 -25.13 -5.72
N PHE A 374 -33.58 -24.15 -4.89
CA PHE A 374 -34.45 -23.70 -3.79
C PHE A 374 -35.75 -23.06 -4.30
N TYR A 375 -35.65 -22.14 -5.26
CA TYR A 375 -36.81 -21.42 -5.79
C TYR A 375 -37.67 -22.24 -6.76
N ALA A 376 -37.20 -23.39 -7.21
CA ALA A 376 -38.04 -24.41 -7.87
C ALA A 376 -38.80 -25.29 -6.86
N GLY A 377 -38.46 -25.23 -5.57
CA GLY A 377 -39.08 -26.00 -4.51
C GLY A 377 -40.31 -25.31 -3.89
N PRO A 378 -41.06 -26.01 -3.02
CA PRO A 378 -42.31 -25.48 -2.46
C PRO A 378 -42.17 -24.19 -1.65
N GLU A 379 -41.04 -23.98 -0.95
CA GLU A 379 -40.79 -22.79 -0.13
C GLU A 379 -40.46 -21.54 -0.96
N GLY A 380 -40.08 -21.70 -2.23
CA GLY A 380 -39.75 -20.61 -3.15
C GLY A 380 -40.66 -20.53 -4.37
N ASP A 381 -41.75 -21.32 -4.39
CA ASP A 381 -42.69 -21.38 -5.50
C ASP A 381 -43.28 -19.99 -5.81
N GLY A 382 -43.40 -19.68 -7.11
CA GLY A 382 -43.82 -18.36 -7.59
C GLY A 382 -42.73 -17.29 -7.67
N ALA A 383 -41.49 -17.56 -7.24
CA ALA A 383 -40.38 -16.62 -7.41
C ALA A 383 -40.08 -16.37 -8.90
N PRO A 384 -39.98 -15.11 -9.37
CA PRO A 384 -39.67 -14.81 -10.76
C PRO A 384 -38.28 -15.32 -11.12
N ARG A 385 -38.19 -16.14 -12.18
CA ARG A 385 -36.92 -16.70 -12.66
C ARG A 385 -35.84 -15.64 -12.87
N GLU A 386 -36.21 -14.49 -13.45
CA GLU A 386 -35.28 -13.39 -13.67
C GLU A 386 -34.73 -12.80 -12.37
N ALA A 387 -35.55 -12.72 -11.31
CA ALA A 387 -35.11 -12.25 -9.99
C ALA A 387 -34.11 -13.23 -9.37
N VAL A 388 -34.34 -14.54 -9.52
CA VAL A 388 -33.42 -15.59 -9.07
C VAL A 388 -32.09 -15.52 -9.81
N GLU A 389 -32.13 -15.38 -11.15
CA GLU A 389 -30.91 -15.28 -11.98
C GLU A 389 -30.10 -14.02 -11.65
N ARG A 390 -30.75 -12.86 -11.44
CA ARG A 390 -30.08 -11.63 -11.00
C ARG A 390 -29.45 -11.79 -9.61
N ALA A 391 -30.17 -12.37 -8.65
CA ALA A 391 -29.64 -12.61 -7.31
C ALA A 391 -28.44 -13.56 -7.35
N ALA A 392 -28.51 -14.64 -8.12
CA ALA A 392 -27.40 -15.56 -8.31
C ALA A 392 -26.16 -14.87 -8.92
N SER A 393 -26.36 -14.01 -9.91
CA SER A 393 -25.26 -13.23 -10.51
C SER A 393 -24.59 -12.30 -9.49
N GLU A 394 -25.38 -11.53 -8.72
CA GLU A 394 -24.85 -10.62 -7.70
C GLU A 394 -24.07 -11.37 -6.63
N LEU A 395 -24.58 -12.52 -6.16
CA LEU A 395 -23.92 -13.36 -5.17
C LEU A 395 -22.64 -14.00 -5.72
N GLY A 396 -22.65 -14.44 -6.97
CA GLY A 396 -21.46 -14.94 -7.65
C GLY A 396 -20.35 -13.89 -7.73
N ASP A 397 -20.71 -12.64 -8.04
CA ASP A 397 -19.76 -11.53 -8.04
C ASP A 397 -19.32 -11.13 -6.64
N ALA A 398 -20.21 -11.16 -5.64
CA ALA A 398 -19.85 -10.94 -4.24
C ALA A 398 -18.83 -11.96 -3.74
N TRP A 399 -19.00 -13.24 -4.11
CA TRP A 399 -18.03 -14.29 -3.82
C TRP A 399 -16.69 -14.02 -4.51
N ALA A 400 -16.71 -13.73 -5.81
CA ALA A 400 -15.49 -13.50 -6.61
C ALA A 400 -14.69 -12.26 -6.17
N ARG A 401 -15.33 -11.27 -5.52
CA ARG A 401 -14.64 -10.09 -4.97
C ARG A 401 -13.94 -10.35 -3.63
N ASN A 402 -14.35 -11.36 -2.87
CA ASN A 402 -13.87 -11.57 -1.49
C ASN A 402 -13.13 -12.90 -1.30
N VAL A 403 -13.39 -13.90 -2.13
CA VAL A 403 -12.80 -15.24 -2.04
C VAL A 403 -11.92 -15.51 -3.25
N TRP A 404 -10.69 -15.94 -2.98
CA TRP A 404 -9.66 -16.21 -3.99
C TRP A 404 -8.98 -17.54 -3.68
N PRO A 405 -9.50 -18.66 -4.21
CA PRO A 405 -8.95 -19.99 -3.95
C PRO A 405 -7.47 -20.11 -4.36
N SER A 406 -7.08 -19.47 -5.47
CA SER A 406 -5.68 -19.42 -5.95
C SER A 406 -4.69 -18.84 -4.94
N MET A 407 -5.17 -17.96 -4.06
CA MET A 407 -4.39 -17.32 -3.00
C MET A 407 -4.76 -17.80 -1.60
N ARG A 408 -5.60 -18.85 -1.49
CA ARG A 408 -6.13 -19.36 -0.21
C ARG A 408 -6.78 -18.27 0.64
N ILE A 409 -7.45 -17.32 0.00
CA ILE A 409 -8.24 -16.29 0.66
C ILE A 409 -9.69 -16.77 0.67
N ALA A 410 -10.27 -16.85 1.85
CA ALA A 410 -11.67 -17.19 2.10
C ALA A 410 -12.34 -16.14 2.98
N TRP A 411 -13.63 -16.31 3.26
CA TRP A 411 -14.34 -15.48 4.23
C TRP A 411 -13.60 -15.46 5.58
N GLY A 412 -13.36 -14.27 6.11
CA GLY A 412 -12.67 -14.09 7.38
C GLY A 412 -11.15 -14.29 7.35
N THR A 413 -10.52 -14.57 6.20
CA THR A 413 -9.04 -14.67 6.11
C THR A 413 -8.34 -13.39 6.55
N TYR A 414 -8.93 -12.23 6.25
CA TYR A 414 -8.40 -10.93 6.61
C TYR A 414 -9.42 -10.12 7.43
N PRO A 415 -9.47 -10.31 8.75
CA PRO A 415 -10.42 -9.60 9.59
C PRO A 415 -10.13 -8.09 9.64
N SER A 416 -11.19 -7.30 9.77
CA SER A 416 -11.09 -5.85 10.04
C SER A 416 -11.01 -5.61 11.54
N LEU A 417 -10.16 -4.67 11.96
CA LEU A 417 -10.03 -4.25 13.36
C LEU A 417 -10.81 -2.96 13.68
N LEU A 418 -11.62 -2.47 12.74
CA LEU A 418 -12.45 -1.26 12.89
C LEU A 418 -13.65 -1.44 13.82
N GLY A 419 -14.00 -2.68 14.15
CA GLY A 419 -15.10 -3.02 15.04
C GLY A 419 -14.79 -4.34 15.74
N HIS A 420 -15.76 -4.85 16.50
CA HIS A 420 -15.56 -6.00 17.38
C HIS A 420 -16.45 -7.22 17.03
N GLU A 421 -17.04 -7.27 15.84
CA GLU A 421 -17.94 -8.35 15.44
C GLU A 421 -17.22 -9.51 14.74
N ALA A 422 -16.35 -9.19 13.78
CA ALA A 422 -15.61 -10.19 13.01
C ALA A 422 -14.24 -10.54 13.63
N ALA A 423 -13.73 -9.67 14.49
CA ALA A 423 -12.47 -9.83 15.23
C ALA A 423 -12.52 -8.97 16.50
N PRO A 424 -11.61 -9.18 17.48
CA PRO A 424 -11.67 -8.44 18.75
C PRO A 424 -11.52 -6.92 18.62
N GLY A 425 -10.89 -6.40 17.57
CA GLY A 425 -10.78 -4.95 17.32
C GLY A 425 -10.10 -4.22 18.48
N CYS A 426 -10.81 -3.28 19.10
CA CYS A 426 -10.33 -2.52 20.26
C CYS A 426 -10.24 -3.36 21.55
N PHE A 427 -11.01 -4.45 21.67
CA PHE A 427 -10.98 -5.35 22.84
C PHE A 427 -9.65 -6.09 23.00
N ARG A 428 -8.73 -5.99 22.03
CA ARG A 428 -7.34 -6.47 22.23
C ARG A 428 -6.60 -5.74 23.36
N CYS A 429 -6.99 -4.50 23.66
CA CYS A 429 -6.51 -3.75 24.83
C CYS A 429 -7.62 -3.44 25.84
N HIS A 430 -8.86 -3.26 25.35
CA HIS A 430 -10.01 -2.87 26.16
C HIS A 430 -10.80 -4.07 26.68
N ASP A 431 -10.11 -5.08 27.23
CA ASP A 431 -10.70 -6.32 27.74
C ASP A 431 -11.06 -6.27 29.24
N GLY A 432 -10.57 -5.26 29.95
CA GLY A 432 -10.68 -5.18 31.42
C GLY A 432 -9.61 -5.98 32.16
N ASP A 433 -8.79 -6.77 31.47
CA ASP A 433 -7.74 -7.62 32.05
C ASP A 433 -6.36 -6.96 32.03
N HIS A 434 -6.18 -5.91 31.23
CA HIS A 434 -4.97 -5.09 31.23
C HIS A 434 -4.93 -4.16 32.44
N GLU A 435 -4.19 -4.56 33.47
CA GLU A 435 -4.15 -3.87 34.76
C GLU A 435 -2.74 -3.34 35.09
N THR A 436 -2.70 -2.21 35.79
CA THR A 436 -1.50 -1.66 36.43
C THR A 436 -1.24 -2.35 37.77
N GLU A 437 -0.03 -2.20 38.32
CA GLU A 437 0.30 -2.72 39.67
C GLU A 437 -0.57 -2.11 40.77
N ASP A 438 -1.07 -0.88 40.57
CA ASP A 438 -1.98 -0.19 41.48
C ASP A 438 -3.47 -0.51 41.25
N GLY A 439 -3.79 -1.47 40.35
CA GLY A 439 -5.13 -1.99 40.13
C GLY A 439 -6.02 -1.18 39.17
N ARG A 440 -5.48 -0.14 38.50
CA ARG A 440 -6.20 0.53 37.41
C ARG A 440 -6.20 -0.35 36.16
N ALA A 441 -7.38 -0.63 35.62
CA ALA A 441 -7.57 -1.42 34.40
C ALA A 441 -7.85 -0.53 33.17
N ILE A 442 -7.50 -1.03 31.98
CA ILE A 442 -8.04 -0.49 30.73
C ILE A 442 -9.49 -0.93 30.62
N ARG A 443 -10.41 0.04 30.68
CA ARG A 443 -11.86 -0.20 30.70
C ARG A 443 -12.37 -0.85 29.40
N ALA A 444 -13.39 -1.70 29.55
CA ALA A 444 -14.06 -2.45 28.48
C ALA A 444 -15.47 -1.95 28.14
N ASP A 445 -15.86 -0.77 28.63
CA ASP A 445 -17.22 -0.25 28.48
C ASP A 445 -17.51 0.17 27.03
N CYS A 446 -18.70 -0.17 26.52
CA CYS A 446 -19.10 0.13 25.14
C CYS A 446 -19.19 1.65 24.86
N ASP A 447 -19.60 2.43 25.87
CA ASP A 447 -19.80 3.88 25.79
C ASP A 447 -18.51 4.68 25.57
N LEU A 448 -17.34 4.04 25.72
CA LEU A 448 -16.04 4.62 25.36
C LEU A 448 -15.91 4.83 23.84
N CYS A 449 -16.55 3.97 23.06
CA CYS A 449 -16.38 3.88 21.62
C CYS A 449 -17.63 4.34 20.87
N HIS A 450 -18.81 3.96 21.34
CA HIS A 450 -20.06 4.34 20.71
C HIS A 450 -21.25 4.32 21.67
N GLU A 451 -22.25 5.13 21.33
CA GLU A 451 -23.57 5.09 21.95
C GLU A 451 -24.58 4.42 21.02
N ILE A 452 -25.39 3.50 21.54
CA ILE A 452 -26.42 2.79 20.78
C ILE A 452 -27.73 3.55 20.97
N LEU A 453 -28.29 4.07 19.88
CA LEU A 453 -29.55 4.81 19.89
C LEU A 453 -30.75 3.92 19.54
N ALA A 454 -30.51 2.86 18.77
CA ALA A 454 -31.47 1.81 18.45
C ALA A 454 -30.70 0.55 18.02
N GLN A 455 -31.24 -0.63 18.32
CA GLN A 455 -30.59 -1.90 18.00
C GLN A 455 -31.56 -2.88 17.36
N ASP A 456 -31.25 -3.29 16.13
CA ASP A 456 -31.98 -4.29 15.36
C ASP A 456 -33.50 -4.01 15.28
N GLU A 457 -33.87 -2.74 15.13
CA GLU A 457 -35.26 -2.29 15.07
C GLU A 457 -35.71 -2.14 13.61
N LYS A 458 -36.96 -2.53 13.30
CA LYS A 458 -37.53 -2.39 11.95
C LYS A 458 -37.72 -0.93 11.54
N ASP A 459 -38.22 -0.10 12.46
CA ASP A 459 -38.53 1.32 12.20
C ASP A 459 -38.10 2.18 13.41
N PRO A 460 -36.77 2.40 13.59
CA PRO A 460 -36.25 3.11 14.75
C PRO A 460 -36.80 4.54 14.81
N ALA A 461 -37.36 4.92 15.97
CA ALA A 461 -37.90 6.27 16.17
C ALA A 461 -36.86 7.36 15.93
N VAL A 462 -35.59 7.09 16.28
CA VAL A 462 -34.47 8.02 16.08
C VAL A 462 -34.25 8.41 14.61
N LEU A 463 -34.52 7.52 13.65
CA LEU A 463 -34.36 7.84 12.24
C LEU A 463 -35.40 8.82 11.73
N LYS A 464 -36.63 8.76 12.27
CA LYS A 464 -37.70 9.73 11.97
C LYS A 464 -37.37 11.13 12.46
N LEU A 465 -36.53 11.25 13.50
CA LEU A 465 -36.07 12.53 14.03
C LEU A 465 -34.91 13.12 13.23
N LEU A 466 -34.04 12.27 12.67
CA LEU A 466 -32.82 12.69 11.98
C LEU A 466 -33.03 13.08 10.51
N ALA A 467 -34.07 12.53 9.87
CA ALA A 467 -34.47 12.86 8.50
C ALA A 467 -36.02 12.92 8.43
N PRO A 468 -36.62 13.98 8.97
CA PRO A 468 -38.08 14.12 9.09
C PRO A 468 -38.81 14.21 7.75
#